data_AF-S4YB23-F1
#
_entry.id   AF-S4YB23-F1
#
_cell.length_a   1.000
_cell.length_b   1.000
_cell.length_c   1.000
_cell.angle_alpha   90.00
_cell.angle_beta   90.00
_cell.angle_gamma   90.00
#
_symmetry.space_group_name_H-M   'P 1'
#
loop_
_entity.id
_entity.type
_entity.pdbx_description
1 polymer ?
#
loop_
_entity_poly.entity_id
_entity_poly.type
_entity_poly.pdbx_seq_one_letter_code
_entity_poly.pdbx_strand_id
1 'polypeptide(L)'
;MRKDDREPKPSRAERALQKMTSALRKECDSIRKELAATGTEDAKVRHRLGALVNAIRKEPNKYGQGGVEQLARALGFDKTLLYRHAKVAECWSSSELSELLRRKSVTGLPISFSHLQLLVTVTTPKKRDEYVKTVLAEGLSVRDLKRRLNPAAVKASTKKSSQPDAEHALRGLQTTLEIWTDRVDLLEAEVLPTLGSAPPSLELRSKYEQALAQQQAFVERVNKLGAQIGAWLASGAEGTPDEAQNDANANEHATAAE
;
A
#
# COMPACT_ATOMS: atom_id res chain seq x y z
N MET A 1 -18.75 -32.82 28.38
CA MET A 1 -17.77 -31.74 28.63
C MET A 1 -17.20 -31.29 27.29
N ARG A 2 -17.46 -30.06 26.87
CA ARG A 2 -17.01 -29.53 25.57
C ARG A 2 -15.52 -29.19 25.67
N LYS A 3 -14.73 -29.56 24.66
CA LYS A 3 -13.26 -29.43 24.62
C LYS A 3 -12.74 -27.98 24.43
N ASP A 4 -13.60 -26.97 24.54
CA ASP A 4 -13.31 -25.59 24.11
C ASP A 4 -13.24 -24.55 25.24
N ASP A 5 -13.17 -24.96 26.51
CA ASP A 5 -12.90 -24.04 27.64
C ASP A 5 -11.39 -23.73 27.79
N ARG A 6 -10.66 -23.60 26.68
CA ARG A 6 -9.26 -23.15 26.72
C ARG A 6 -9.25 -21.63 26.73
N GLU A 7 -8.65 -21.05 27.76
CA GLU A 7 -8.44 -19.60 27.83
C GLU A 7 -7.80 -19.08 26.52
N PRO A 8 -8.32 -17.98 25.96
CA PRO A 8 -7.82 -17.42 24.72
C PRO A 8 -6.34 -17.03 24.89
N LYS A 9 -5.49 -17.52 23.99
CA LYS A 9 -4.06 -17.19 24.01
C LYS A 9 -3.87 -15.67 23.88
N PRO A 10 -3.00 -15.05 24.68
CA PRO A 10 -2.75 -13.62 24.58
C PRO A 10 -2.21 -13.26 23.20
N SER A 11 -2.73 -12.16 22.67
CA SER A 11 -2.31 -11.57 21.40
C SER A 11 -0.82 -11.26 21.39
N ARG A 12 -0.25 -11.06 20.19
CA ARG A 12 1.15 -10.64 20.06
C ARG A 12 1.40 -9.30 20.76
N ALA A 13 0.44 -8.38 20.72
CA ALA A 13 0.53 -7.07 21.35
C ALA A 13 0.54 -7.16 22.88
N GLU A 14 -0.33 -7.98 23.47
CA GLU A 14 -0.37 -8.20 24.92
C GLU A 14 0.95 -8.80 25.44
N ARG A 15 1.49 -9.81 24.73
CA ARG A 15 2.79 -10.40 25.07
C ARG A 15 3.94 -9.39 24.99
N ALA A 16 3.88 -8.43 24.07
CA ALA A 16 4.86 -7.35 23.99
C ALA A 16 4.72 -6.37 25.17
N LEU A 17 3.49 -5.99 25.52
CA LEU A 17 3.21 -5.08 26.65
C LEU A 17 3.63 -5.64 28.00
N GLN A 18 3.49 -6.95 28.20
CA GLN A 18 3.92 -7.64 29.43
C GLN A 18 5.43 -7.56 29.66
N LYS A 19 6.22 -7.46 28.58
CA LYS A 19 7.69 -7.34 28.65
C LYS A 19 8.19 -5.91 28.83
N MET A 20 7.31 -4.91 28.75
CA MET A 20 7.69 -3.50 28.88
C MET A 20 7.83 -3.09 30.35
N THR A 21 8.80 -2.21 30.63
CA THR A 21 8.87 -1.50 31.92
C THR A 21 7.65 -0.60 32.09
N SER A 22 7.35 -0.21 33.33
CA SER A 22 6.25 0.72 33.63
C SER A 22 6.41 2.06 32.91
N ALA A 23 7.63 2.60 32.86
CA ALA A 23 7.94 3.84 32.16
C ALA A 23 7.68 3.73 30.65
N LEU A 24 8.18 2.68 29.99
CA LEU A 24 7.96 2.46 28.55
C LEU A 24 6.47 2.22 28.24
N ARG A 25 5.74 1.53 29.12
CA ARG A 25 4.30 1.33 28.96
C ARG A 25 3.54 2.67 28.98
N LYS A 26 3.90 3.58 29.88
CA LYS A 26 3.32 4.92 29.96
C LYS A 26 3.55 5.71 28.66
N GLU A 27 4.78 5.72 28.14
CA GLU A 27 5.09 6.38 26.86
C GLU A 27 4.37 5.72 25.67
N CYS A 28 4.29 4.39 25.65
CA CYS A 28 3.53 3.65 24.64
C CYS A 28 2.04 4.06 24.63
N ASP A 29 1.44 4.24 25.81
CA ASP A 29 0.04 4.66 25.93
C ASP A 29 -0.15 6.13 25.50
N SER A 30 0.81 7.02 25.77
CA SER A 30 0.80 8.39 25.25
C SER A 30 0.84 8.40 23.71
N ILE A 31 1.78 7.66 23.11
CA ILE A 31 1.90 7.52 21.66
C ILE A 31 0.60 6.97 21.05
N ARG A 32 -0.02 5.97 21.69
CA ARG A 32 -1.29 5.41 21.22
C ARG A 32 -2.43 6.42 21.22
N LYS A 33 -2.50 7.28 22.23
CA LYS A 33 -3.51 8.35 22.28
C LYS A 33 -3.33 9.33 21.12
N GLU A 34 -2.10 9.76 20.86
CA GLU A 34 -1.78 10.67 19.75
C GLU A 34 -2.08 10.04 18.38
N LEU A 35 -1.67 8.79 18.18
CA LEU A 35 -1.95 8.04 16.96
C LEU A 35 -3.46 7.82 16.76
N ALA A 36 -4.20 7.54 17.82
CA ALA A 36 -5.65 7.38 17.75
C ALA A 36 -6.36 8.69 17.38
N ALA A 37 -5.93 9.82 17.94
CA ALA A 37 -6.49 11.13 17.64
C ALA A 37 -6.23 11.53 16.18
N THR A 38 -4.97 11.51 15.77
CA THR A 38 -4.56 11.86 14.40
C THR A 38 -5.20 10.92 13.36
N GLY A 39 -5.21 9.62 13.63
CA GLY A 39 -5.80 8.63 12.73
C GLY A 39 -7.32 8.77 12.55
N THR A 40 -8.02 9.23 13.59
CA THR A 40 -9.47 9.49 13.54
C THR A 40 -9.79 10.66 12.62
N GLU A 41 -9.05 11.77 12.76
CA GLU A 41 -9.27 12.95 11.92
C GLU A 41 -8.87 12.70 10.46
N ASP A 42 -7.75 12.02 10.20
CA ASP A 42 -7.37 11.57 8.85
C ASP A 42 -8.45 10.69 8.22
N ALA A 43 -9.00 9.73 8.97
CA ALA A 43 -10.09 8.88 8.48
C ALA A 43 -11.35 9.67 8.10
N LYS A 44 -11.73 10.68 8.90
CA LYS A 44 -12.87 11.57 8.60
C LYS A 44 -12.61 12.42 7.35
N VAL A 45 -11.41 12.97 7.18
CA VAL A 45 -11.03 13.74 5.98
C VAL A 45 -11.14 12.86 4.74
N ARG A 46 -10.58 11.65 4.75
CA ARG A 46 -10.64 10.72 3.61
C ARG A 46 -12.06 10.27 3.30
N HIS A 47 -12.91 10.09 4.31
CA HIS A 47 -14.32 9.79 4.11
C HIS A 47 -15.07 10.94 3.46
N ARG A 48 -14.88 12.19 3.93
CA ARG A 48 -15.47 13.38 3.30
C ARG A 48 -15.03 13.51 1.84
N LEU A 49 -13.74 13.31 1.55
CA LEU A 49 -13.23 13.27 0.18
C LEU A 49 -13.95 12.19 -0.65
N GLY A 50 -14.11 10.98 -0.09
CA GLY A 50 -14.87 9.91 -0.72
C GLY A 50 -16.34 10.28 -1.00
N ALA A 51 -16.99 11.00 -0.10
CA ALA A 51 -18.36 11.47 -0.28
C ALA A 51 -18.48 12.46 -1.44
N LEU A 52 -17.52 13.40 -1.57
CA LEU A 52 -17.44 14.33 -2.70
C LEU A 52 -17.22 13.60 -4.03
N VAL A 53 -16.29 12.64 -4.06
CA VAL A 53 -16.04 11.81 -5.26
C VAL A 53 -17.29 11.01 -5.64
N ASN A 54 -18.04 10.49 -4.67
CA ASN A 54 -19.32 9.80 -4.93
C ASN A 54 -20.38 10.73 -5.53
N ALA A 55 -20.47 11.97 -5.08
CA ALA A 55 -21.40 12.96 -5.63
C ALA A 55 -21.08 13.24 -7.11
N ILE A 56 -19.80 13.47 -7.42
CA ILE A 56 -19.33 13.66 -8.81
C ILE A 56 -19.67 12.44 -9.68
N ARG A 57 -19.37 11.24 -9.19
CA ARG A 57 -19.63 9.98 -9.91
C ARG A 57 -21.12 9.76 -10.22
N LYS A 58 -22.03 10.22 -9.36
CA LYS A 58 -23.48 10.01 -9.50
C LYS A 58 -24.15 11.02 -10.43
N GLU A 59 -23.49 12.13 -10.78
CA GLU A 59 -24.05 13.21 -11.59
C GLU A 59 -23.24 13.45 -12.90
N PRO A 60 -23.11 12.45 -13.79
CA PRO A 60 -22.29 12.58 -15.00
C PRO A 60 -22.79 13.67 -15.97
N ASN A 61 -24.09 14.00 -15.96
CA ASN A 61 -24.64 15.08 -16.79
C ASN A 61 -24.17 16.47 -16.35
N LYS A 62 -23.82 16.63 -15.07
CA LYS A 62 -23.37 17.90 -14.49
C LYS A 62 -21.85 18.04 -14.53
N TYR A 63 -21.13 16.95 -14.24
CA TYR A 63 -19.67 16.96 -14.11
C TYR A 63 -18.92 16.39 -15.33
N GLY A 64 -19.65 15.90 -16.34
CA GLY A 64 -19.10 15.27 -17.53
C GLY A 64 -18.72 13.80 -17.33
N GLN A 65 -18.65 13.07 -18.45
CA GLN A 65 -18.10 11.72 -18.46
C GLN A 65 -16.62 11.77 -18.07
N GLY A 66 -16.22 10.94 -17.11
CA GLY A 66 -14.84 10.92 -16.61
C GLY A 66 -14.47 12.06 -15.66
N GLY A 67 -15.45 12.69 -14.99
CA GLY A 67 -15.20 13.79 -14.06
C GLY A 67 -14.24 13.43 -12.90
N VAL A 68 -14.27 12.18 -12.43
CA VAL A 68 -13.35 11.70 -11.37
C VAL A 68 -11.91 11.60 -11.88
N GLU A 69 -11.72 11.17 -13.13
CA GLU A 69 -10.41 11.06 -13.78
C GLU A 69 -9.79 12.44 -14.03
N GLN A 70 -10.61 13.41 -14.43
CA GLN A 70 -10.18 14.81 -14.56
C GLN A 70 -9.78 15.39 -13.20
N LEU A 71 -10.59 15.15 -12.17
CA LEU A 71 -10.28 15.56 -10.80
C LEU A 71 -8.98 14.93 -10.28
N ALA A 72 -8.79 13.62 -10.53
CA ALA A 72 -7.58 12.90 -10.13
C ALA A 72 -6.32 13.55 -10.73
N ARG A 73 -6.32 13.83 -12.03
CA ARG A 73 -5.22 14.52 -12.73
C ARG A 73 -4.97 15.92 -12.18
N ALA A 74 -6.02 16.71 -12.00
CA ALA A 74 -5.91 18.08 -11.50
C ALA A 74 -5.33 18.17 -10.08
N LEU A 75 -5.63 17.19 -9.23
CA LEU A 75 -5.15 17.16 -7.84
C LEU A 75 -3.85 16.36 -7.66
N GLY A 76 -3.30 15.75 -8.72
CA GLY A 76 -2.13 14.87 -8.61
C GLY A 76 -2.38 13.59 -7.80
N PHE A 77 -3.64 13.12 -7.72
CA PHE A 77 -3.99 11.88 -7.04
C PHE A 77 -4.16 10.72 -8.03
N ASP A 78 -3.90 9.50 -7.55
CA ASP A 78 -4.29 8.29 -8.26
C ASP A 78 -5.83 8.16 -8.28
N LYS A 79 -6.40 7.96 -9.48
CA LYS A 79 -7.85 7.77 -9.64
C LYS A 79 -8.36 6.57 -8.85
N THR A 80 -7.57 5.49 -8.75
CA THR A 80 -7.97 4.27 -8.04
C THR A 80 -8.13 4.54 -6.54
N LEU A 81 -7.25 5.37 -5.97
CA LEU A 81 -7.34 5.85 -4.60
C LEU A 81 -8.64 6.63 -4.35
N LEU A 82 -9.01 7.56 -5.23
CA LEU A 82 -10.26 8.33 -5.11
C LEU A 82 -11.49 7.41 -5.14
N TYR A 83 -11.52 6.45 -6.06
CA TYR A 83 -12.61 5.45 -6.10
C TYR A 83 -12.68 4.57 -4.86
N ARG A 84 -11.53 4.21 -4.26
CA ARG A 84 -11.51 3.47 -2.98
C ARG A 84 -12.07 4.31 -1.83
N HIS A 85 -11.76 5.61 -1.77
CA HIS A 85 -12.35 6.52 -0.77
C HIS A 85 -13.86 6.63 -0.95
N ALA A 86 -14.32 6.80 -2.19
CA ALA A 86 -15.72 6.79 -2.54
C ALA A 86 -16.44 5.49 -2.11
N LYS A 87 -15.82 4.32 -2.30
CA LYS A 87 -16.38 3.05 -1.84
C LYS A 87 -16.54 2.97 -0.32
N VAL A 88 -15.62 3.54 0.46
CA VAL A 88 -15.79 3.63 1.92
C VAL A 88 -16.97 4.54 2.26
N ALA A 89 -17.05 5.72 1.66
CA ALA A 89 -18.13 6.67 1.90
C ALA A 89 -19.51 6.16 1.43
N GLU A 90 -19.56 5.25 0.47
CA GLU A 90 -20.78 4.59 0.00
C GLU A 90 -21.31 3.56 1.03
N CYS A 91 -20.44 3.03 1.88
CA CYS A 91 -20.79 1.94 2.79
C CYS A 91 -21.02 2.35 4.24
N TRP A 92 -20.52 3.52 4.64
CA TRP A 92 -20.78 4.09 5.95
C TRP A 92 -21.12 5.57 5.76
N SER A 93 -22.21 6.00 6.37
CA SER A 93 -22.51 7.42 6.54
C SER A 93 -21.47 8.10 7.45
N SER A 94 -21.47 9.43 7.49
CA SER A 94 -20.54 10.19 8.34
C SER A 94 -20.77 9.92 9.83
N SER A 95 -22.02 9.71 10.26
CA SER A 95 -22.36 9.36 11.64
C SER A 95 -21.93 7.94 11.99
N GLU A 96 -22.19 6.95 11.12
CA GLU A 96 -21.75 5.56 11.32
C GLU A 96 -20.22 5.45 11.38
N LEU A 97 -19.51 6.15 10.49
CA LEU A 97 -18.05 6.21 10.55
C LEU A 97 -17.58 6.81 11.87
N SER A 98 -18.18 7.91 12.31
CA SER A 98 -17.78 8.56 13.56
C SER A 98 -17.97 7.64 14.76
N GLU A 99 -19.07 6.89 14.80
CA GLU A 99 -19.31 5.91 15.85
C GLU A 99 -18.32 4.75 15.80
N LEU A 100 -18.02 4.27 14.60
CA LEU A 100 -17.03 3.22 14.37
C LEU A 100 -15.61 3.63 14.80
N LEU A 101 -15.22 4.89 14.56
CA LEU A 101 -13.92 5.43 14.98
C LEU A 101 -13.83 5.72 16.49
N ARG A 102 -14.95 5.88 17.20
CA ARG A 102 -14.96 5.99 18.67
C ARG A 102 -14.64 4.67 19.37
N ARG A 103 -14.93 3.55 18.70
CA ARG A 103 -14.69 2.21 19.24
C ARG A 103 -13.20 1.86 19.16
N LYS A 104 -12.61 1.56 20.31
CA LYS A 104 -11.20 1.14 20.42
C LYS A 104 -11.09 -0.38 20.42
N SER A 105 -10.02 -0.87 19.81
CA SER A 105 -9.65 -2.28 19.90
C SER A 105 -8.99 -2.60 21.25
N VAL A 106 -8.70 -3.88 21.50
CA VAL A 106 -7.88 -4.34 22.65
C VAL A 106 -6.50 -3.70 22.70
N THR A 107 -5.99 -3.15 21.59
CA THR A 107 -4.72 -2.41 21.55
C THR A 107 -4.85 -0.93 21.90
N GLY A 108 -6.06 -0.45 22.19
CA GLY A 108 -6.37 0.95 22.46
C GLY A 108 -6.49 1.83 21.22
N LEU A 109 -6.21 1.30 20.02
CA LEU A 109 -6.34 2.01 18.75
C LEU A 109 -7.73 1.77 18.12
N PRO A 110 -8.34 2.79 17.50
CA PRO A 110 -9.54 2.61 16.71
C PRO A 110 -9.23 1.88 15.40
N ILE A 111 -10.28 1.43 14.72
CA ILE A 111 -10.14 0.89 13.36
C ILE A 111 -9.68 1.99 12.39
N SER A 112 -8.59 1.75 11.67
CA SER A 112 -8.05 2.75 10.74
C SER A 112 -8.79 2.78 9.39
N PHE A 113 -8.64 3.87 8.64
CA PHE A 113 -9.22 4.00 7.30
C PHE A 113 -8.77 2.89 6.34
N SER A 114 -7.52 2.41 6.44
CA SER A 114 -7.02 1.29 5.63
C SER A 114 -7.72 -0.04 5.93
N HIS A 115 -8.18 -0.26 7.17
CA HIS A 115 -9.04 -1.41 7.45
C HIS A 115 -10.37 -1.27 6.73
N LEU A 116 -10.98 -0.09 6.74
CA LEU A 116 -12.24 0.17 6.05
C LEU A 116 -12.12 -0.06 4.54
N GLN A 117 -11.00 0.35 3.93
CA GLN A 117 -10.71 0.06 2.52
C GLN A 117 -10.60 -1.43 2.19
N LEU A 118 -10.15 -2.28 3.14
CA LEU A 118 -10.22 -3.72 2.96
C LEU A 118 -11.65 -4.25 3.15
N LEU A 119 -12.36 -3.72 4.14
CA LEU A 119 -13.71 -4.18 4.47
C LEU A 119 -14.74 -3.87 3.39
N VAL A 120 -14.52 -2.85 2.55
CA VAL A 120 -15.41 -2.60 1.40
C VAL A 120 -15.38 -3.70 0.33
N THR A 121 -14.36 -4.56 0.32
CA THR A 121 -14.33 -5.72 -0.58
C THR A 121 -15.27 -6.85 -0.11
N VAL A 122 -15.78 -6.78 1.12
CA VAL A 122 -16.78 -7.72 1.64
C VAL A 122 -18.16 -7.29 1.16
N THR A 123 -18.73 -8.07 0.24
CA THR A 123 -19.99 -7.75 -0.45
C THR A 123 -21.19 -7.59 0.49
N THR A 124 -21.30 -8.43 1.51
CA THR A 124 -22.46 -8.43 2.42
C THR A 124 -22.21 -7.49 3.61
N PRO A 125 -23.10 -6.51 3.88
CA PRO A 125 -22.98 -5.61 5.04
C PRO A 125 -22.86 -6.36 6.37
N LYS A 126 -23.70 -7.38 6.60
CA LYS A 126 -23.64 -8.21 7.82
C LYS A 126 -22.26 -8.83 8.07
N LYS A 127 -21.66 -9.43 7.02
CA LYS A 127 -20.33 -10.04 7.11
C LYS A 127 -19.24 -8.99 7.35
N ARG A 128 -19.44 -7.78 6.83
CA ARG A 128 -18.54 -6.66 7.09
C ARG A 128 -18.57 -6.24 8.55
N ASP A 129 -19.76 -6.14 9.14
CA ASP A 129 -19.92 -5.83 10.56
C ASP A 129 -19.31 -6.91 11.46
N GLU A 130 -19.45 -8.18 11.08
CA GLU A 130 -18.75 -9.29 11.73
C GLU A 130 -17.22 -9.07 11.70
N TYR A 131 -16.65 -8.71 10.55
CA TYR A 131 -15.22 -8.41 10.48
C TYR A 131 -14.82 -7.15 11.25
N VAL A 132 -15.64 -6.10 11.29
CA VAL A 132 -15.41 -4.93 12.15
C VAL A 132 -15.31 -5.35 13.61
N LYS A 133 -16.26 -6.17 14.09
CA LYS A 133 -16.26 -6.70 15.46
C LYS A 133 -14.99 -7.51 15.72
N THR A 134 -14.61 -8.38 14.80
CA THR A 134 -13.37 -9.18 14.89
C THR A 134 -12.11 -8.32 14.94
N VAL A 135 -12.00 -7.28 14.09
CA VAL A 135 -10.85 -6.36 14.08
C VAL A 135 -10.71 -5.66 15.42
N LEU A 136 -11.82 -5.18 15.99
CA LEU A 136 -11.82 -4.48 17.28
C LEU A 136 -11.54 -5.44 18.45
N ALA A 137 -12.20 -6.60 18.47
CA ALA A 137 -12.06 -7.59 19.54
C ALA A 137 -10.66 -8.19 19.61
N GLU A 138 -10.02 -8.42 18.47
CA GLU A 138 -8.71 -9.09 18.42
C GLU A 138 -7.54 -8.14 18.15
N GLY A 139 -7.81 -6.86 17.87
CA GLY A 139 -6.77 -5.88 17.53
C GLY A 139 -6.02 -6.26 16.25
N LEU A 140 -6.73 -6.73 15.23
CA LEU A 140 -6.12 -7.18 13.97
C LEU A 140 -5.41 -6.02 13.28
N SER A 141 -4.21 -6.27 12.75
CA SER A 141 -3.59 -5.34 11.80
C SER A 141 -4.25 -5.46 10.42
N VAL A 142 -4.04 -4.44 9.57
CA VAL A 142 -4.47 -4.45 8.16
C VAL A 142 -3.97 -5.70 7.43
N ARG A 143 -2.74 -6.14 7.72
CA ARG A 143 -2.15 -7.34 7.13
C ARG A 143 -2.86 -8.60 7.63
N ASP A 144 -3.20 -8.69 8.91
CA ASP A 144 -3.91 -9.84 9.47
C ASP A 144 -5.34 -9.94 8.93
N LEU A 145 -6.05 -8.81 8.86
CA LEU A 145 -7.36 -8.74 8.22
C LEU A 145 -7.29 -9.16 6.75
N LYS A 146 -6.31 -8.65 5.97
CA LYS A 146 -6.10 -9.04 4.57
C LYS A 146 -5.88 -10.55 4.42
N ARG A 147 -5.11 -11.18 5.32
CA ARG A 147 -4.90 -12.64 5.33
C ARG A 147 -6.18 -13.42 5.64
N ARG A 148 -7.02 -12.91 6.56
CA ARG A 148 -8.31 -13.54 6.88
C ARG A 148 -9.33 -13.43 5.76
N LEU A 149 -9.38 -12.28 5.08
CA LEU A 149 -10.26 -12.09 3.93
C LEU A 149 -9.87 -12.97 2.74
N ASN A 150 -8.56 -13.26 2.59
CA ASN A 150 -8.01 -14.04 1.46
C ASN A 150 -7.17 -15.23 1.94
N PRO A 151 -7.75 -16.26 2.57
CA PRO A 151 -7.00 -17.38 3.13
C PRO A 151 -6.28 -18.21 2.05
N ALA A 152 -6.85 -18.28 0.84
CA ALA A 152 -6.24 -18.96 -0.31
C ALA A 152 -4.92 -18.30 -0.77
N ALA A 153 -4.85 -16.97 -0.74
CA ALA A 153 -3.65 -16.23 -1.11
C ALA A 153 -2.47 -16.51 -0.16
N VAL A 154 -2.75 -16.78 1.12
CA VAL A 154 -1.72 -17.12 2.11
C VAL A 154 -1.12 -18.50 1.83
N LYS A 155 -1.96 -19.50 1.51
CA LYS A 155 -1.50 -20.85 1.18
C LYS A 155 -0.58 -20.87 -0.05
N ALA A 156 -0.91 -20.06 -1.06
CA ALA A 156 -0.07 -19.89 -2.25
C ALA A 156 1.26 -19.18 -1.93
N SER A 157 1.23 -18.16 -1.06
CA SER A 157 2.41 -17.38 -0.65
C SER A 157 3.41 -18.16 0.20
N THR A 158 2.99 -19.13 1.03
CA THR A 158 3.93 -19.92 1.85
C THR A 158 4.65 -21.02 1.08
N LYS A 159 4.10 -21.51 -0.05
CA LYS A 159 4.76 -22.50 -0.91
C LYS A 159 5.69 -21.86 -1.94
N LYS A 160 5.47 -20.58 -2.26
CA LYS A 160 6.31 -19.78 -3.13
C LYS A 160 7.05 -18.79 -2.24
N SER A 161 8.18 -19.20 -1.65
CA SER A 161 9.24 -18.24 -1.31
C SER A 161 9.77 -17.69 -2.63
N SER A 162 8.94 -16.90 -3.30
CA SER A 162 9.21 -16.28 -4.56
C SER A 162 10.40 -15.38 -4.32
N GLN A 163 11.51 -15.71 -4.99
CA GLN A 163 12.43 -14.68 -5.43
C GLN A 163 11.60 -13.47 -5.89
N PRO A 164 12.00 -12.24 -5.52
CA PRO A 164 11.32 -11.05 -5.96
C PRO A 164 11.10 -11.16 -7.48
N ASP A 165 9.83 -11.15 -7.88
CA ASP A 165 9.44 -11.23 -9.27
C ASP A 165 10.04 -10.04 -10.00
N ALA A 166 11.07 -10.30 -10.81
CA ALA A 166 11.82 -9.28 -11.52
C ALA A 166 10.89 -8.42 -12.39
N GLU A 167 9.82 -9.03 -12.92
CA GLU A 167 8.83 -8.33 -13.73
C GLU A 167 8.05 -7.30 -12.88
N HIS A 168 7.59 -7.68 -11.70
CA HIS A 168 6.93 -6.77 -10.78
C HIS A 168 7.87 -5.63 -10.32
N ALA A 169 9.14 -5.95 -10.07
CA ALA A 169 10.13 -4.94 -9.69
C ALA A 169 10.39 -3.93 -10.83
N LEU A 170 10.52 -4.41 -12.07
CA LEU A 170 10.71 -3.56 -13.26
C LEU A 170 9.49 -2.68 -13.55
N ARG A 171 8.26 -3.21 -13.45
CA ARG A 171 7.03 -2.41 -13.58
C ARG A 171 6.94 -1.32 -12.51
N GLY A 172 7.34 -1.63 -11.28
CA GLY A 172 7.40 -0.66 -10.18
C GLY A 172 8.42 0.45 -10.44
N LEU A 173 9.59 0.10 -10.97
CA LEU A 173 10.61 1.05 -11.40
C LEU A 173 10.09 1.97 -12.51
N GLN A 174 9.49 1.42 -13.56
CA GLN A 174 8.91 2.20 -14.67
C GLN A 174 7.87 3.22 -14.18
N THR A 175 6.90 2.77 -13.38
CA THR A 175 5.86 3.66 -12.82
C THR A 175 6.48 4.79 -11.99
N THR A 176 7.54 4.48 -11.24
CA THR A 176 8.24 5.48 -10.43
C THR A 176 8.97 6.50 -11.32
N LEU A 177 9.59 6.06 -12.41
CA LEU A 177 10.26 6.93 -13.37
C LEU A 177 9.27 7.89 -14.05
N GLU A 178 8.11 7.39 -14.49
CA GLU A 178 7.05 8.22 -15.08
C GLU A 178 6.60 9.34 -14.13
N ILE A 179 6.32 9.01 -12.86
CA ILE A 179 5.95 10.00 -11.83
C ILE A 179 7.07 11.04 -11.60
N TRP A 180 8.33 10.61 -11.66
CA TRP A 180 9.45 11.52 -11.49
C TRP A 180 9.60 12.47 -12.67
N THR A 181 9.44 11.99 -13.90
CA THR A 181 9.45 12.83 -15.11
C THR A 181 8.37 13.90 -15.02
N ASP A 182 7.11 13.52 -14.74
CA ASP A 182 6.00 14.48 -14.60
C ASP A 182 6.29 15.56 -13.54
N ARG A 183 6.93 15.18 -12.43
CA ARG A 183 7.31 16.13 -11.37
C ARG A 183 8.42 17.07 -11.78
N VAL A 184 9.40 16.60 -12.55
CA VAL A 184 10.47 17.43 -13.08
C VAL A 184 9.90 18.45 -14.06
N ASP A 185 9.01 18.03 -14.95
CA ASP A 185 8.35 18.94 -15.91
C ASP A 185 7.56 20.05 -15.20
N LEU A 186 6.84 19.71 -14.12
CA LEU A 186 6.14 20.69 -13.29
C LEU A 186 7.09 21.68 -12.61
N LEU A 187 8.18 21.18 -12.03
CA LEU A 187 9.19 22.02 -11.39
C LEU A 187 9.89 22.92 -12.40
N GLU A 188 10.18 22.42 -13.61
CA GLU A 188 10.78 23.19 -14.69
C GLU A 188 9.88 24.37 -15.09
N ALA A 189 8.58 24.11 -15.26
CA ALA A 189 7.59 25.14 -15.57
C ALA A 189 7.45 26.21 -14.48
N GLU A 190 7.63 25.83 -13.21
CA GLU A 190 7.56 26.75 -12.07
C GLU A 190 8.86 27.55 -11.86
N VAL A 191 10.01 26.88 -11.94
CA VAL A 191 11.31 27.45 -11.58
C VAL A 191 11.90 28.29 -12.71
N LEU A 192 11.86 27.84 -13.96
CA LEU A 192 12.53 28.54 -15.07
C LEU A 192 12.11 30.01 -15.21
N PRO A 193 10.81 30.39 -15.09
CA PRO A 193 10.40 31.79 -15.15
C PRO A 193 10.97 32.64 -14.01
N THR A 194 11.20 32.05 -12.83
CA THR A 194 11.68 32.77 -11.64
C THR A 194 13.19 33.02 -11.64
N LEU A 195 13.96 32.24 -12.41
CA LEU A 195 15.42 32.40 -12.49
C LEU A 195 15.85 33.69 -13.22
N GLY A 196 14.93 34.35 -13.94
CA GLY A 196 15.19 35.63 -14.62
C GLY A 196 15.03 36.88 -13.75
N SER A 197 14.45 36.78 -12.55
CA SER A 197 13.95 37.94 -11.80
C SER A 197 14.80 38.37 -10.60
N ALA A 198 16.11 38.54 -10.80
CA ALA A 198 17.16 38.90 -9.82
C ALA A 198 17.84 37.69 -9.14
N PRO A 199 19.13 37.83 -8.76
CA PRO A 199 19.91 36.72 -8.20
C PRO A 199 19.36 36.26 -6.84
N PRO A 200 19.38 34.94 -6.56
CA PRO A 200 18.90 34.39 -5.29
C PRO A 200 19.77 34.82 -4.11
N SER A 201 19.16 34.85 -2.92
CA SER A 201 19.86 35.11 -1.65
C SER A 201 20.93 34.06 -1.36
N LEU A 202 21.93 34.41 -0.54
CA LEU A 202 23.02 33.48 -0.16
C LEU A 202 22.51 32.19 0.49
N GLU A 203 21.48 32.29 1.33
CA GLU A 203 20.86 31.11 1.96
C GLU A 203 20.21 30.20 0.92
N LEU A 204 19.51 30.78 -0.06
CA LEU A 204 18.85 30.00 -1.12
C LEU A 204 19.88 29.35 -2.05
N ARG A 205 21.00 30.02 -2.33
CA ARG A 205 22.13 29.43 -3.07
C ARG A 205 22.70 28.21 -2.37
N SER A 206 22.98 28.29 -1.07
CA SER A 206 23.51 27.17 -0.30
C SER A 206 22.54 25.97 -0.29
N LYS A 207 21.24 26.23 -0.13
CA LYS A 207 20.20 25.19 -0.24
C LYS A 207 20.17 24.57 -1.64
N TYR A 208 20.31 25.37 -2.69
CA TYR A 208 20.37 24.90 -4.06
C TYR A 208 21.61 24.03 -4.32
N GLU A 209 22.79 24.44 -3.85
CA GLU A 209 24.03 23.64 -3.97
C GLU A 209 23.89 22.29 -3.27
N GLN A 210 23.28 22.26 -2.08
CA GLN A 210 22.99 21.01 -1.39
C GLN A 210 22.02 20.11 -2.19
N ALA A 211 20.96 20.70 -2.73
CA ALA A 211 20.00 19.98 -3.57
C ALA A 211 20.65 19.43 -4.84
N LEU A 212 21.54 20.20 -5.48
CA LEU A 212 22.30 19.79 -6.66
C LEU A 212 23.22 18.59 -6.35
N ALA A 213 23.92 18.61 -5.22
CA ALA A 213 24.73 17.47 -4.79
C ALA A 213 23.88 16.21 -4.54
N GLN A 214 22.70 16.36 -3.93
CA GLN A 214 21.76 15.24 -3.74
C GLN A 214 21.23 14.69 -5.07
N GLN A 215 20.93 15.57 -6.02
CA GLN A 215 20.50 15.20 -7.38
C GLN A 215 21.60 14.40 -8.10
N GLN A 216 22.85 14.87 -8.08
CA GLN A 216 23.98 14.19 -8.70
C GLN A 216 24.15 12.77 -8.13
N ALA A 217 24.16 12.63 -6.80
CA ALA A 217 24.25 11.32 -6.15
C ALA A 217 23.07 10.40 -6.48
N PHE A 218 21.87 10.96 -6.71
CA PHE A 218 20.72 10.18 -7.16
C PHE A 218 20.88 9.69 -8.60
N VAL A 219 21.28 10.57 -9.52
CA VAL A 219 21.54 10.21 -10.93
C VAL A 219 22.60 9.11 -11.04
N GLU A 220 23.69 9.20 -10.27
CA GLU A 220 24.71 8.16 -10.21
C GLU A 220 24.14 6.79 -9.79
N ARG A 221 23.28 6.75 -8.77
CA ARG A 221 22.64 5.51 -8.32
C ARG A 221 21.70 4.93 -9.38
N VAL A 222 20.92 5.78 -10.06
CA VAL A 222 20.02 5.35 -11.15
C VAL A 222 20.83 4.80 -12.33
N ASN A 223 21.91 5.47 -12.72
CA ASN A 223 22.80 5.01 -13.78
C ASN A 223 23.45 3.67 -13.43
N LYS A 224 23.91 3.50 -12.18
CA LYS A 224 24.44 2.22 -11.70
C LYS A 224 23.41 1.11 -11.75
N LEU A 225 22.17 1.39 -11.33
CA LEU A 225 21.07 0.42 -11.41
C LEU A 225 20.76 0.06 -12.87
N GLY A 226 20.69 1.05 -13.76
CA GLY A 226 20.49 0.85 -15.19
C GLY A 226 21.58 -0.03 -15.81
N ALA A 227 22.84 0.20 -15.47
CA ALA A 227 23.96 -0.63 -15.91
C ALA A 227 23.84 -2.08 -15.41
N GLN A 228 23.43 -2.29 -14.15
CA GLN A 228 23.19 -3.63 -13.60
C GLN A 228 22.03 -4.36 -14.30
N ILE A 229 20.92 -3.66 -14.56
CA ILE A 229 19.78 -4.21 -15.29
C ILE A 229 20.18 -4.53 -16.74
N GLY A 230 20.92 -3.65 -17.41
CA GLY A 230 21.43 -3.87 -18.76
C GLY A 230 22.35 -5.09 -18.85
N ALA A 231 23.27 -5.24 -17.90
CA ALA A 231 24.13 -6.43 -17.81
C ALA A 231 23.34 -7.73 -17.57
N TRP A 232 22.31 -7.68 -16.72
CA TRP A 232 21.41 -8.81 -16.47
C TRP A 232 20.57 -9.19 -17.69
N LEU A 233 20.07 -8.20 -18.46
CA LEU A 233 19.36 -8.46 -19.71
C LEU A 233 20.27 -9.04 -20.79
N ALA A 234 21.52 -8.59 -20.86
CA ALA A 234 22.51 -9.12 -21.80
C ALA A 234 22.90 -10.57 -21.48
N SER A 235 23.00 -10.95 -20.20
CA SER A 235 23.35 -12.31 -19.79
C SER A 235 22.21 -13.32 -19.95
N GLY A 236 20.95 -12.88 -19.97
CA GLY A 236 19.78 -13.74 -20.20
C GLY A 236 19.58 -14.19 -21.65
N ALA A 237 20.32 -13.64 -22.62
CA ALA A 237 20.23 -14.01 -24.03
C ALA A 237 21.04 -15.27 -24.39
N GLU A 238 21.96 -15.70 -23.52
CA GLU A 238 22.80 -16.88 -23.73
C GLU A 238 22.30 -18.07 -22.89
N GLY A 239 21.20 -18.69 -23.33
CA GLY A 239 20.88 -20.08 -23.03
C GLY A 239 20.02 -20.38 -21.80
N THR A 240 18.76 -20.70 -22.05
CA THR A 240 18.18 -21.92 -21.49
C THR A 240 18.41 -23.06 -22.48
N PRO A 241 19.49 -23.87 -22.35
CA PRO A 241 19.55 -25.16 -23.00
C PRO A 241 18.64 -26.11 -22.22
N ASP A 242 17.34 -26.09 -22.47
CA ASP A 242 16.45 -27.10 -21.85
C ASP A 242 15.16 -27.37 -22.64
N GLU A 243 15.31 -27.79 -23.90
CA GLU A 243 14.25 -28.56 -24.58
C GLU A 243 14.78 -29.76 -25.41
N ALA A 244 16.10 -30.03 -25.41
CA ALA A 244 16.68 -31.10 -26.24
C ALA A 244 17.13 -32.36 -25.47
N GLN A 245 16.89 -32.46 -24.16
CA GLN A 245 17.41 -33.58 -23.34
C GLN A 245 16.34 -34.48 -22.72
N ASN A 246 15.07 -34.34 -23.11
CA ASN A 246 14.00 -35.21 -22.62
C ASN A 246 13.60 -36.36 -23.58
N ASP A 247 14.20 -36.45 -24.77
CA ASP A 247 13.90 -37.51 -25.74
C ASP A 247 14.83 -38.74 -25.65
N ALA A 248 15.86 -38.71 -24.81
CA ALA A 248 16.83 -39.82 -24.72
C ALA A 248 16.43 -40.95 -23.74
N ASN A 249 15.40 -40.76 -22.89
CA ASN A 249 15.01 -41.76 -21.87
C ASN A 249 13.76 -42.58 -22.21
N ALA A 250 13.24 -42.50 -23.44
CA ALA A 250 12.06 -43.26 -23.86
C ALA A 250 12.37 -44.62 -24.53
N ASN A 251 13.65 -45.03 -24.70
CA ASN A 251 13.99 -46.17 -25.57
C ASN A 251 14.69 -47.38 -24.90
N GLU A 252 14.75 -47.49 -23.57
CA GLU A 252 15.43 -48.62 -22.89
C GLU A 252 14.50 -49.69 -22.26
N HIS A 253 13.18 -49.65 -22.48
CA HIS A 253 12.26 -50.64 -21.88
C HIS A 253 11.53 -51.60 -22.85
N ALA A 254 12.03 -51.78 -24.09
CA ALA A 254 11.33 -52.61 -25.08
C ALA A 254 11.97 -53.97 -25.45
N THR A 255 13.04 -54.44 -24.81
CA THR A 255 13.68 -55.73 -25.18
C THR A 255 14.00 -56.62 -23.98
N ALA A 256 12.98 -57.30 -23.43
CA ALA A 256 13.14 -58.51 -22.62
C ALA A 256 11.81 -59.29 -22.55
N ALA A 257 11.42 -59.91 -23.66
CA ALA A 257 10.43 -61.00 -23.68
C ALA A 257 10.60 -61.82 -24.96
N GLU A 258 11.49 -62.81 -24.91
CA GLU A 258 11.42 -64.07 -25.67
C GLU A 258 12.33 -65.12 -25.01
#